data_AF-W0SKC8-F1
#
_entry.id   AF-W0SKC8-F1
#
_cell.length_a   1.000
_cell.length_b   1.000
_cell.length_c   1.000
_cell.angle_alpha   90.00
_cell.angle_beta   90.00
_cell.angle_gamma   90.00
#
_symmetry.space_group_name_H-M   'P 1'
#
loop_
_entity.id
_entity.type
_entity.pdbx_description
1 polymer ?
#
loop_
_entity_poly.entity_id
_entity_poly.type
_entity_poly.pdbx_seq_one_letter_code
_entity_poly.pdbx_strand_id
1 'polypeptide(L)'
;MSENEPNRLSFNEAVVFVKQRKQAAFAAMPVFGDEEDGTAETAEGARIFILLPDEDEGWSLRFIAGPFFTAAYAANDTIPADEIPDRVRELLFMPTRCEEDWFSDQLQVLLAKLTQAAGIGDQMPDYVSQATKGAGPEAVFPVSFIGLNKPL
;
A
#
# COMPACT_ATOMS: atom_id res chain seq x y z
N MET A 1 -19.23 19.52 -15.00
CA MET A 1 -17.84 19.27 -14.59
C MET A 1 -17.94 18.14 -13.58
N SER A 2 -17.41 16.96 -13.89
CA SER A 2 -17.65 15.78 -13.06
C SER A 2 -16.86 15.89 -11.76
N GLU A 3 -17.58 16.05 -10.65
CA GLU A 3 -17.05 16.01 -9.29
C GLU A 3 -16.81 14.56 -8.88
N ASN A 4 -15.62 14.28 -8.32
CA ASN A 4 -15.28 13.12 -7.48
C ASN A 4 -15.03 11.74 -8.12
N GLU A 5 -14.27 11.65 -9.21
CA GLU A 5 -13.42 10.46 -9.37
C GLU A 5 -12.08 10.73 -8.69
N PRO A 6 -11.60 9.84 -7.79
CA PRO A 6 -10.25 9.99 -7.25
C PRO A 6 -9.29 10.02 -8.44
N ASN A 7 -8.49 11.07 -8.54
CA ASN A 7 -7.54 11.27 -9.64
C ASN A 7 -6.45 10.18 -9.58
N ARG A 8 -6.78 9.00 -10.11
CA ARG A 8 -5.89 7.85 -10.17
C ARG A 8 -4.89 8.05 -11.30
N LEU A 9 -3.63 7.98 -10.96
CA LEU A 9 -2.50 8.16 -11.85
C LEU A 9 -1.94 6.80 -12.22
N SER A 10 -1.58 6.60 -13.49
CA SER A 10 -0.67 5.50 -13.85
C SER A 10 0.68 5.68 -13.14
N PHE A 11 1.49 4.61 -13.07
CA PHE A 11 2.81 4.68 -12.43
C PHE A 11 3.67 5.83 -12.94
N ASN A 12 3.74 6.04 -14.26
CA ASN A 12 4.54 7.11 -14.86
C ASN A 12 3.99 8.51 -14.49
N GLU A 13 2.68 8.68 -14.49
CA GLU A 13 2.04 9.93 -14.07
C GLU A 13 2.27 10.20 -12.58
N ALA A 14 2.26 9.15 -11.76
CA ALA A 14 2.52 9.23 -10.33
C ALA A 14 3.97 9.62 -10.03
N VAL A 15 4.95 9.05 -10.75
CA VAL A 15 6.36 9.45 -10.64
C VAL A 15 6.53 10.93 -11.02
N VAL A 16 5.93 11.38 -12.14
CA VAL A 16 5.98 12.78 -12.55
C VAL A 16 5.33 13.68 -11.48
N PHE A 17 4.18 13.28 -10.96
CA PHE A 17 3.48 13.98 -9.89
C PHE A 17 4.36 14.14 -8.64
N VAL A 18 4.96 13.06 -8.15
CA VAL A 18 5.81 13.06 -6.95
C VAL A 18 7.01 13.98 -7.13
N LYS A 19 7.69 13.90 -8.27
CA LYS A 19 8.83 14.77 -8.59
C LYS A 19 8.46 16.25 -8.61
N GLN A 20 7.35 16.61 -9.25
CA GLN A 20 6.96 18.00 -9.47
C GLN A 20 6.28 18.64 -8.26
N ARG A 21 5.40 17.88 -7.58
CA ARG A 21 4.58 18.39 -6.47
C ARG A 21 5.23 18.16 -5.12
N LYS A 22 6.26 17.32 -5.04
CA LYS A 22 6.91 16.89 -3.78
C LYS A 22 5.88 16.33 -2.80
N GLN A 23 4.94 15.55 -3.33
CA GLN A 23 3.84 14.91 -2.61
C GLN A 23 3.85 13.42 -2.92
N ALA A 24 3.36 12.62 -1.97
CA ALA A 24 3.35 11.17 -2.12
C ALA A 24 2.22 10.70 -3.05
N ALA A 25 2.34 9.49 -3.57
CA ALA A 25 1.25 8.79 -4.22
C ALA A 25 1.28 7.31 -3.82
N PHE A 26 0.12 6.68 -3.60
CA PHE A 26 0.09 5.29 -3.12
C PHE A 26 -0.87 4.40 -3.90
N ALA A 27 -0.57 3.11 -3.94
CA ALA A 27 -1.46 2.05 -4.36
C ALA A 27 -1.55 1.00 -3.24
N ALA A 28 -2.72 0.42 -3.04
CA ALA A 28 -2.93 -0.62 -2.04
C ALA A 28 -3.68 -1.81 -2.65
N MET A 29 -3.28 -3.02 -2.28
CA MET A 29 -3.91 -4.26 -2.71
C MET A 29 -4.23 -5.12 -1.48
N PRO A 30 -5.48 -5.58 -1.30
CA PRO A 30 -5.81 -6.51 -0.23
C PRO A 30 -5.10 -7.85 -0.44
N VAL A 31 -4.77 -8.52 0.66
CA VAL A 31 -4.30 -9.90 0.72
C VAL A 31 -5.40 -10.72 1.36
N PHE A 32 -5.88 -11.73 0.65
CA PHE A 32 -6.87 -12.68 1.14
C PHE A 32 -6.16 -13.97 1.57
N GLY A 33 -6.64 -14.60 2.65
CA GLY A 33 -6.16 -15.91 3.12
C GLY A 33 -6.68 -17.06 2.26
N ASP A 34 -6.16 -18.26 2.52
CA ASP A 34 -6.61 -19.47 1.82
C ASP A 34 -8.05 -19.87 2.22
N GLU A 35 -8.83 -20.34 1.24
CA GLU A 35 -10.23 -20.71 1.40
C GLU A 35 -10.45 -21.83 2.45
N GLU A 36 -11.07 -21.49 3.59
CA GLU A 36 -11.94 -22.42 4.31
C GLU A 36 -13.39 -21.91 4.23
N ASP A 37 -14.25 -22.71 3.59
CA ASP A 37 -15.71 -22.70 3.73
C ASP A 37 -16.56 -21.60 3.06
N GLY A 38 -16.16 -21.09 1.89
CA GLY A 38 -17.09 -20.43 0.96
C GLY A 38 -17.79 -19.17 1.50
N THR A 39 -17.19 -18.52 2.50
CA THR A 39 -17.59 -17.19 2.97
C THR A 39 -16.82 -16.13 2.20
N ALA A 40 -17.40 -14.93 2.04
CA ALA A 40 -16.72 -13.83 1.36
C ALA A 40 -15.36 -13.58 2.04
N GLU A 41 -14.26 -13.79 1.30
CA GLU A 41 -12.89 -13.63 1.78
C GLU A 41 -12.74 -12.26 2.41
N THR A 42 -12.62 -12.22 3.74
CA THR A 42 -12.24 -10.99 4.42
C THR A 42 -10.75 -10.84 4.19
N ALA A 43 -10.33 -9.69 3.68
CA ALA A 43 -8.91 -9.42 3.51
C ALA A 43 -8.20 -9.55 4.87
N GLU A 44 -7.16 -10.37 4.91
CA GLU A 44 -6.37 -10.65 6.10
C GLU A 44 -5.21 -9.67 6.25
N GLY A 45 -4.88 -8.92 5.19
CA GLY A 45 -3.83 -7.91 5.18
C GLY A 45 -3.84 -7.06 3.92
N ALA A 46 -2.78 -6.29 3.74
CA ALA A 46 -2.59 -5.45 2.56
C ALA A 46 -1.13 -5.39 2.12
N ARG A 47 -0.95 -5.13 0.82
CA ARG A 47 0.29 -4.67 0.20
C ARG A 47 0.10 -3.22 -0.19
N ILE A 48 0.98 -2.35 0.29
CA ILE A 48 0.93 -0.91 0.07
C ILE A 48 2.22 -0.50 -0.63
N PHE A 49 2.09 0.22 -1.73
CA PHE A 49 3.18 0.77 -2.53
C PHE A 49 3.07 2.29 -2.46
N ILE A 50 4.10 2.97 -1.97
CA ILE A 50 4.10 4.41 -1.74
C ILE A 50 5.27 5.03 -2.50
N LEU A 51 4.97 5.86 -3.49
CA LEU A 51 5.95 6.72 -4.12
C LEU A 51 6.15 7.95 -3.25
N LEU A 52 7.36 8.18 -2.79
CA LEU A 52 7.76 9.28 -1.92
C LEU A 52 8.69 10.23 -2.65
N PRO A 53 8.66 11.55 -2.36
CA PRO A 53 9.69 12.45 -2.84
C PRO A 53 11.02 12.08 -2.17
N ASP A 54 12.07 12.07 -2.97
CA ASP A 54 13.43 11.77 -2.53
C ASP A 54 14.39 12.89 -2.99
N GLU A 55 15.46 13.13 -2.25
CA GLU A 55 16.42 14.20 -2.55
C GLU A 55 17.40 13.82 -3.67
N ASP A 56 17.67 12.53 -3.87
CA ASP A 56 18.67 12.05 -4.82
C ASP A 56 18.06 11.86 -6.22
N GLU A 57 17.21 10.84 -6.39
CA GLU A 57 16.60 10.50 -7.70
C GLU A 57 15.29 11.26 -7.98
N GLY A 58 14.88 12.09 -7.02
CA GLY A 58 13.65 12.87 -7.04
C GLY A 58 12.42 12.10 -6.57
N TRP A 59 12.52 10.79 -6.37
CA TRP A 59 11.49 9.90 -5.82
C TRP A 59 12.06 8.54 -5.41
N SER A 60 11.35 7.84 -4.51
CA SER A 60 11.62 6.44 -4.15
C SER A 60 10.31 5.67 -4.01
N LEU A 61 10.36 4.33 -4.11
CA LEU A 61 9.21 3.47 -3.84
C LEU A 61 9.39 2.77 -2.49
N ARG A 62 8.50 3.00 -1.55
CA ARG A 62 8.40 2.21 -0.31
C ARG A 62 7.32 1.14 -0.46
N PHE A 63 7.67 -0.10 -0.17
CA PHE A 63 6.77 -1.24 -0.11
C PHE A 63 6.52 -1.64 1.34
N ILE A 64 5.25 -1.69 1.73
CA ILE A 64 4.82 -2.12 3.05
C ILE A 64 3.81 -3.24 2.89
N ALA A 65 4.01 -4.35 3.60
CA ALA A 65 3.04 -5.42 3.63
C ALA A 65 2.90 -6.01 5.02
N GLY A 66 1.71 -6.54 5.32
CA GLY A 66 1.48 -7.28 6.54
C GLY A 66 0.02 -7.68 6.72
N PRO A 67 -0.26 -8.44 7.78
CA PRO A 67 -1.63 -8.68 8.21
C PRO A 67 -2.28 -7.39 8.71
N PHE A 68 -3.60 -7.34 8.64
CA PHE A 68 -4.36 -6.38 9.42
C PHE A 68 -4.34 -6.78 10.90
N PHE A 69 -4.46 -5.79 11.77
CA PHE A 69 -4.57 -5.98 13.21
C PHE A 69 -3.33 -6.57 13.91
N THR A 70 -2.17 -6.55 13.25
CA THR A 70 -0.86 -6.77 13.88
C THR A 70 -0.13 -5.45 14.07
N ALA A 71 0.74 -5.41 15.09
CA ALA A 71 1.62 -4.28 15.35
C ALA A 71 2.90 -4.29 14.51
N ALA A 72 3.24 -5.40 13.85
CA ALA A 72 4.46 -5.55 13.07
C ALA A 72 4.15 -5.79 11.60
N TYR A 73 4.85 -5.07 10.72
CA TYR A 73 4.82 -5.35 9.29
C TYR A 73 5.54 -6.66 8.96
N ALA A 74 5.03 -7.36 7.94
CA ALA A 74 5.75 -8.46 7.31
C ALA A 74 6.88 -7.93 6.39
N ALA A 75 6.70 -6.75 5.78
CA ALA A 75 7.70 -6.06 4.98
C ALA A 75 7.55 -4.54 5.11
N ASN A 76 8.66 -3.80 5.11
CA ASN A 76 8.71 -2.33 5.07
C ASN A 76 10.05 -1.89 4.48
N ASP A 77 10.15 -1.98 3.16
CA ASP A 77 11.40 -1.85 2.42
C ASP A 77 11.31 -0.72 1.39
N THR A 78 12.44 -0.07 1.11
CA THR A 78 12.56 0.82 -0.03
C THR A 78 13.07 0.02 -1.22
N ILE A 79 12.33 0.04 -2.33
CA ILE A 79 12.66 -0.67 -3.56
C ILE A 79 13.29 0.33 -4.55
N PRO A 80 14.53 0.06 -5.02
CA PRO A 80 15.15 0.82 -6.10
C PRO A 80 14.33 0.81 -7.40
N ALA A 81 14.39 1.90 -8.18
CA ALA A 81 13.52 2.07 -9.36
C ALA A 81 13.68 0.97 -10.44
N ASP A 82 14.88 0.44 -10.58
CA ASP A 82 15.25 -0.65 -11.49
C ASP A 82 14.78 -2.03 -10.99
N GLU A 83 14.56 -2.19 -9.69
CA GLU A 83 14.06 -3.41 -9.06
C GLU A 83 12.53 -3.47 -8.96
N ILE A 84 11.82 -2.39 -9.31
CA ILE A 84 10.35 -2.36 -9.26
C ILE A 84 9.74 -3.34 -10.27
N PRO A 85 8.94 -4.34 -9.82
CA PRO A 85 8.29 -5.29 -10.71
C PRO A 85 7.29 -4.63 -11.66
N ASP A 86 7.14 -5.15 -12.88
CA ASP A 86 6.20 -4.61 -13.87
C ASP A 86 4.75 -4.60 -13.38
N ARG A 87 4.35 -5.60 -12.59
CA ARG A 87 3.02 -5.64 -11.94
C ARG A 87 2.74 -4.43 -11.06
N VAL A 88 3.77 -3.83 -10.45
CA VAL A 88 3.63 -2.60 -9.64
C VAL A 88 3.49 -1.39 -10.56
N ARG A 89 4.17 -1.39 -11.72
CA ARG A 89 4.06 -0.33 -12.74
C ARG A 89 2.69 -0.31 -13.43
N GLU A 90 1.99 -1.42 -13.43
CA GLU A 90 0.60 -1.55 -13.91
C GLU A 90 -0.44 -1.02 -12.91
N LEU A 91 -0.06 -0.73 -11.67
CA LEU A 91 -1.00 -0.23 -10.66
C LEU A 91 -1.38 1.23 -10.91
N LEU A 92 -2.58 1.57 -10.44
CA LEU A 92 -3.06 2.94 -10.35
C LEU A 92 -2.79 3.50 -8.97
N PHE A 93 -2.06 4.62 -8.94
CA PHE A 93 -1.67 5.32 -7.73
C PHE A 93 -2.59 6.49 -7.46
N MET A 94 -2.83 6.78 -6.19
CA MET A 94 -3.62 7.91 -5.74
C MET A 94 -2.71 8.95 -5.10
N PRO A 95 -2.74 10.21 -5.56
CA PRO A 95 -2.10 11.33 -4.87
C PRO A 95 -2.48 11.36 -3.41
N THR A 96 -1.50 11.53 -2.53
CA THR A 96 -1.72 11.57 -1.08
C THR A 96 -0.64 12.40 -0.39
N ARG A 97 -0.78 12.59 0.92
CA ARG A 97 0.33 12.97 1.80
C ARG A 97 0.77 11.75 2.59
N CYS A 98 2.03 11.73 2.97
CA CYS A 98 2.58 10.69 3.83
C CYS A 98 3.63 11.35 4.72
N GLU A 99 3.58 11.07 6.00
CA GLU A 99 4.52 11.56 7.01
C GLU A 99 5.33 10.38 7.54
N GLU A 100 6.58 10.63 7.93
CA GLU A 100 7.54 9.57 8.28
C GLU A 100 7.11 8.75 9.51
N ASP A 101 6.44 9.40 10.46
CA ASP A 101 5.91 8.78 11.68
C ASP A 101 4.80 7.76 11.37
N TRP A 102 4.11 7.88 10.23
CA TRP A 102 3.05 6.93 9.85
C TRP A 102 3.61 5.55 9.53
N PHE A 103 4.89 5.43 9.18
CA PHE A 103 5.52 4.13 8.97
C PHE A 103 5.73 3.35 10.27
N SER A 104 5.43 3.92 11.43
CA SER A 104 5.42 3.19 12.71
C SER A 104 4.02 2.74 13.14
N ASP A 105 2.98 3.11 12.39
CA ASP A 105 1.60 2.73 12.68
C ASP A 105 1.31 1.26 12.33
N GLN A 106 0.17 0.75 12.83
CA GLN A 106 -0.37 -0.53 12.35
C GLN A 106 -0.81 -0.37 10.88
N LEU A 107 -0.72 -1.45 10.10
CA LEU A 107 -0.99 -1.41 8.65
C LEU A 107 -2.35 -0.81 8.29
N GLN A 108 -3.41 -1.17 9.02
CA GLN A 108 -4.75 -0.63 8.79
C GLN A 108 -4.85 0.86 9.13
N VAL A 109 -4.08 1.33 10.12
CA VAL A 109 -4.04 2.75 10.50
C VAL A 109 -3.29 3.55 9.44
N LEU A 110 -2.15 3.04 8.96
CA LEU A 110 -1.42 3.62 7.84
C LEU A 110 -2.31 3.73 6.60
N LEU A 111 -3.00 2.66 6.23
CA LEU A 111 -3.91 2.64 5.07
C LEU A 111 -5.06 3.65 5.23
N ALA A 112 -5.63 3.77 6.43
CA ALA A 112 -6.67 4.75 6.72
C ALA A 112 -6.14 6.20 6.60
N LYS A 113 -4.94 6.48 7.10
CA LYS A 113 -4.32 7.81 6.97
C LYS A 113 -4.03 8.16 5.51
N LEU A 114 -3.50 7.22 4.72
CA LEU A 114 -3.20 7.43 3.29
C LEU A 114 -4.46 7.69 2.45
N THR A 115 -5.53 6.95 2.71
CA THR A 115 -6.82 7.12 2.00
C THR A 115 -7.53 8.41 2.42
N GLN A 116 -7.52 8.76 3.70
CA GLN A 116 -8.02 10.05 4.19
C GLN A 116 -7.26 11.22 3.58
N ALA A 117 -5.93 11.12 3.53
CA ALA A 117 -5.05 12.10 2.91
C ALA A 117 -5.26 12.24 1.39
N ALA A 118 -5.69 11.17 0.72
CA ALA A 118 -6.07 11.20 -0.69
C ALA A 118 -7.48 11.75 -0.96
N GLY A 119 -8.23 12.14 0.09
CA GLY A 119 -9.57 12.70 -0.04
C GLY A 119 -10.66 11.67 -0.32
N ILE A 120 -10.41 10.38 -0.08
CA ILE A 120 -11.37 9.28 -0.25
C ILE A 120 -11.77 8.62 1.08
N GLY A 121 -11.47 9.26 2.21
CA GLY A 121 -11.72 8.70 3.55
C GLY A 121 -13.16 8.26 3.79
N ASP A 122 -14.14 8.94 3.18
CA ASP A 122 -15.58 8.62 3.31
C ASP A 122 -15.99 7.30 2.64
N GLN A 123 -15.11 6.70 1.83
CA GLN A 123 -15.36 5.43 1.12
C GLN A 123 -14.78 4.21 1.85
N MET A 124 -14.04 4.38 2.94
CA MET A 124 -13.45 3.28 3.71
C MET A 124 -14.27 2.94 4.96
N PRO A 125 -14.34 1.65 5.35
CA PRO A 125 -14.78 1.26 6.69
C PRO A 125 -13.88 1.87 7.77
N ASP A 126 -14.46 2.30 8.90
CA ASP A 126 -13.69 2.81 10.05
C ASP A 126 -12.95 1.65 10.76
N TYR A 127 -11.77 1.31 10.25
CA TYR A 127 -10.90 0.27 10.80
C TYR A 127 -10.32 0.61 12.18
N VAL A 128 -10.40 1.88 12.61
CA VAL A 128 -9.95 2.31 13.94
C VAL A 128 -10.97 1.90 15.01
N SER A 129 -12.26 1.95 14.68
CA SER A 129 -13.35 1.55 15.57
C SER A 129 -13.69 0.05 15.53
N GLN A 130 -13.21 -0.69 14.53
CA GLN A 130 -13.57 -2.10 14.34
C GLN A 130 -12.80 -3.05 15.26
N ALA A 131 -13.52 -4.03 15.81
CA ALA A 131 -12.94 -5.10 16.62
C ALA A 131 -11.95 -5.94 15.80
N THR A 132 -10.78 -6.17 16.39
CA THR A 132 -9.69 -7.02 15.90
C THR A 132 -10.20 -8.42 15.57
N LYS A 133 -10.49 -8.71 14.29
CA LYS A 133 -10.63 -10.09 13.81
C LYS A 133 -9.27 -10.50 13.26
N GLY A 134 -8.51 -11.23 14.07
CA GLY A 134 -7.14 -11.61 13.74
C GLY A 134 -7.06 -12.46 12.48
N ALA A 135 -6.05 -12.18 11.66
CA ALA A 135 -5.57 -13.13 10.66
C ALA A 135 -5.03 -14.37 11.39
N GLY A 136 -5.45 -15.55 10.96
CA GLY A 136 -4.89 -16.81 11.46
C GLY A 136 -3.40 -16.93 11.11
N PRO A 137 -2.64 -17.80 11.81
CA PRO A 137 -1.23 -18.06 11.50
C PRO A 137 -0.97 -18.61 10.08
N GLU A 138 -2.02 -18.96 9.35
CA GLU A 138 -2.02 -19.48 7.97
C GLU A 138 -1.95 -18.37 6.91
N ALA A 139 -2.08 -17.08 7.28
CA ALA A 139 -2.01 -15.96 6.35
C ALA A 139 -0.59 -15.83 5.74
N VAL A 140 -0.40 -16.32 4.51
CA VAL A 140 0.90 -16.26 3.84
C VAL A 140 1.09 -14.88 3.20
N PHE A 141 2.19 -14.20 3.56
CA PHE A 141 2.67 -12.95 2.94
C PHE A 141 3.92 -13.21 2.09
N PRO A 142 3.84 -13.99 1.00
CA PRO A 142 5.04 -14.43 0.31
C PRO A 142 5.72 -13.27 -0.43
N VAL A 143 6.96 -12.98 -0.04
CA VAL A 143 7.90 -12.10 -0.77
C VAL A 143 8.20 -12.65 -2.17
N SER A 144 7.98 -13.95 -2.42
CA SER A 144 8.13 -14.60 -3.73
C SER A 144 7.20 -14.06 -4.83
N PHE A 145 6.17 -13.26 -4.49
CA PHE A 145 5.39 -12.50 -5.48
C PHE A 145 6.17 -11.34 -6.11
N ILE A 146 7.26 -10.90 -5.48
CA ILE A 146 8.16 -9.82 -5.95
C ILE A 146 9.19 -10.36 -6.97
N GLY A 147 9.21 -11.67 -7.25
CA GLY A 147 10.10 -12.23 -8.28
C GLY A 147 11.58 -12.27 -7.88
N LEU A 148 11.92 -11.99 -6.61
CA LEU A 148 13.26 -12.19 -6.06
C LEU A 148 13.53 -13.69 -5.81
N ASN A 149 13.52 -14.49 -6.87
CA ASN A 149 14.18 -15.79 -6.87
C ASN A 149 15.67 -15.55 -7.12
N LYS A 150 16.42 -15.31 -6.05
CA LYS A 150 17.87 -15.50 -6.09
C LYS A 150 18.19 -16.82 -5.39
N PRO A 151 18.45 -17.90 -6.13
CA PRO A 151 19.04 -19.09 -5.52
C PRO A 151 20.45 -18.74 -5.02
N LEU A 152 20.75 -19.18 -3.80
CA LEU A 152 22.11 -19.25 -3.25
C LEU A 152 22.99 -20.17 -4.10
#